data_AF-A0A353A212-F1
#
_entry.id   AF-A0A353A212-F1
#
_cell.length_a   1.000
_cell.length_b   1.000
_cell.length_c   1.000
_cell.angle_alpha   90.00
_cell.angle_beta   90.00
_cell.angle_gamma   90.00
#
_symmetry.space_group_name_H-M   'P 1'
#
loop_
_entity.id
_entity.type
_entity.pdbx_description
1 polymer ?
#
loop_
_entity_poly.entity_id
_entity_poly.type
_entity_poly.pdbx_seq_one_letter_code
_entity_poly.pdbx_strand_id
1 'polypeptide(L)' 'MRNPLFPILVSAAMLASCAEQYVVSGTSNVEGLEGKTLYLKVFAGDDMRSIDSSRVTHGKFNFNGVMDSVMMANVFVD' A
#
# COMPACT_ATOMS: atom_id res chain seq x y z
N MET A 1 10.55 -4.10 -42.76
CA MET A 1 9.24 -3.69 -42.23
C MET A 1 9.41 -3.47 -40.72
N ARG A 2 9.65 -2.21 -40.30
CA ARG A 2 9.93 -1.87 -38.88
C ARG A 2 8.60 -1.74 -38.15
N ASN A 3 8.27 -2.72 -37.30
CA ASN A 3 6.99 -2.77 -36.60
C ASN A 3 6.94 -1.67 -35.50
N PRO A 4 6.12 -0.61 -35.65
CA PRO A 4 6.07 0.50 -34.70
C PRO A 4 5.44 0.13 -33.35
N LEU A 5 4.81 -1.06 -33.25
CA LEU A 5 4.19 -1.52 -32.01
C LEU A 5 5.19 -1.77 -30.88
N PHE A 6 6.42 -2.20 -31.21
CA PHE A 6 7.43 -2.52 -30.20
C PHE A 6 7.86 -1.31 -29.35
N PRO A 7 8.27 -0.16 -29.93
CA PRO A 7 8.61 1.02 -29.12
C PRO A 7 7.42 1.61 -28.37
N ILE A 8 6.19 1.46 -28.87
CA ILE A 8 4.97 1.92 -28.17
C ILE A 8 4.72 1.10 -26.90
N LEU A 9 4.89 -0.23 -26.97
CA LEU A 9 4.75 -1.10 -25.79
C LEU A 9 5.82 -0.82 -24.74
N VAL A 10 7.06 -0.58 -25.17
CA VAL A 10 8.18 -0.27 -24.25
C VAL A 10 7.95 1.08 -23.56
N SER A 11 7.52 2.11 -24.29
CA SER A 11 7.21 3.42 -23.70
C SER A 11 6.02 3.38 -22.75
N ALA A 12 4.98 2.61 -23.06
CA ALA A 12 3.84 2.39 -22.16
C ALA A 12 4.26 1.68 -20.85
N ALA A 13 5.14 0.67 -20.93
CA ALA A 13 5.65 -0.02 -19.75
C ALA A 13 6.50 0.89 -18.85
N MET A 14 7.28 1.81 -19.43
CA MET A 14 8.08 2.78 -18.67
C MET A 14 7.20 3.78 -17.90
N LEU A 15 6.08 4.23 -18.49
CA LEU A 15 5.14 5.15 -17.84
C LEU A 15 4.45 4.51 -16.62
N ALA A 16 4.16 3.20 -16.67
CA ALA A 16 3.54 2.48 -15.56
C ALA A 16 4.49 2.31 -14.35
N SER A 17 5.81 2.42 -14.54
CA SER A 17 6.80 2.24 -13.45
C SER A 17 6.88 3.43 -12.48
N CYS A 18 6.41 4.62 -12.86
CA CYS A 18 6.46 5.82 -12.01
C CYS A 18 5.28 5.93 -11.04
N ALA A 19 4.42 4.91 -10.93
CA ALA A 19 3.38 4.91 -9.92
C ALA A 19 4.03 4.78 -8.54
N GLU A 20 4.02 5.88 -7.77
CA GLU A 20 4.44 5.91 -6.37
C GLU A 20 3.52 5.01 -5.55
N GLN A 21 4.02 3.81 -5.24
CA GLN A 21 3.31 2.80 -4.48
C GLN A 21 3.96 2.63 -3.12
N TYR A 22 3.15 2.49 -2.08
CA TYR A 22 3.64 2.10 -0.77
C TYR A 22 3.33 0.62 -0.51
N VAL A 23 4.24 -0.03 0.22
CA VAL A 23 4.03 -1.37 0.77
C VAL A 23 4.43 -1.33 2.24
N VAL A 24 3.48 -1.56 3.13
CA VAL A 24 3.74 -1.68 4.57
C VAL A 24 3.37 -3.10 4.98
N SER A 25 4.39 -3.94 5.15
CA SER A 25 4.24 -5.32 5.58
C SER A 25 4.89 -5.53 6.94
N GLY A 26 4.28 -6.36 7.77
CA GLY A 26 4.81 -6.70 9.08
C GLY A 26 4.31 -8.04 9.58
N THR A 27 4.97 -8.54 10.62
CA THR A 27 4.53 -9.71 11.37
C THR A 27 3.97 -9.24 12.71
N SER A 28 2.83 -9.80 13.11
CA SER A 28 2.26 -9.68 14.43
C SER A 28 2.58 -10.96 15.20
N ASN A 29 3.44 -10.84 16.20
CA ASN A 29 3.72 -11.90 17.17
C ASN A 29 2.86 -11.76 18.44
N VAL A 30 1.85 -10.87 18.41
CA VAL A 30 0.93 -10.67 19.53
C VAL A 30 -0.21 -11.67 19.39
N GLU A 31 -0.27 -12.62 20.33
CA GLU A 31 -1.40 -13.52 20.48
C GLU A 31 -2.68 -12.67 20.64
N GLY A 32 -3.62 -12.78 19.69
CA GLY A 32 -4.88 -12.02 19.67
C GLY A 32 -5.10 -11.09 18.47
N LEU A 33 -4.09 -10.88 17.63
CA LEU A 33 -4.25 -10.11 16.39
C LEU A 33 -4.63 -10.96 15.17
N GLU A 34 -4.58 -12.28 15.26
CA GLU A 34 -5.00 -13.16 14.17
C GLU A 34 -6.48 -12.93 13.80
N GLY A 35 -6.75 -12.74 12.51
CA GLY A 35 -8.09 -12.44 12.00
C GLY A 35 -8.58 -11.01 12.23
N LYS A 36 -7.84 -10.17 12.98
CA LYS A 36 -8.16 -8.75 13.17
C LYS A 36 -7.86 -7.94 11.91
N THR A 37 -8.62 -6.87 11.72
CA THR A 37 -8.36 -5.87 10.68
C THR A 37 -7.51 -4.77 11.27
N LEU A 38 -6.36 -4.52 10.66
CA LEU A 38 -5.53 -3.37 10.94
C LEU A 38 -5.89 -2.24 9.99
N TYR A 39 -5.79 -1.01 10.45
CA TYR A 39 -6.07 0.19 9.67
C TYR A 39 -4.82 1.05 9.58
N LEU A 40 -4.43 1.42 8.36
CA LEU A 40 -3.38 2.40 8.13
C LEU A 40 -4.03 3.78 8.13
N LYS A 41 -3.69 4.63 9.09
CA LYS A 41 -4.27 5.96 9.27
C LYS A 41 -3.23 7.07 9.17
N VAL A 42 -3.63 8.21 8.63
CA VAL A 42 -2.79 9.41 8.48
C VAL A 42 -3.44 10.58 9.19
N PHE A 43 -2.63 11.50 9.68
CA PHE A 43 -3.13 12.73 10.27
C PHE A 43 -3.56 13.69 9.15
N ALA A 44 -4.85 14.05 9.12
CA ALA A 44 -5.42 14.90 8.07
C ALA A 44 -6.37 15.94 8.68
N GLY A 45 -5.92 17.18 8.75
CA GLY A 45 -6.62 18.26 9.46
C GLY A 45 -6.44 18.08 10.96
N ASP A 46 -7.53 17.80 11.67
CA ASP A 46 -7.56 17.64 13.12
C ASP A 46 -7.81 16.18 13.57
N ASP A 47 -7.82 15.21 12.63
CA ASP A 47 -8.19 13.82 12.92
C ASP A 47 -7.35 12.78 12.14
N MET A 48 -7.41 11.53 12.61
CA MET A 48 -6.76 10.37 12.02
C MET A 48 -7.69 9.69 11.00
N ARG A 49 -7.39 9.83 9.71
CA ARG A 49 -8.18 9.23 8.63
C ARG A 49 -7.58 7.92 8.16
N SER A 50 -8.42 6.90 8.00
CA SER A 50 -7.99 5.61 7.42
C SER A 50 -7.77 5.74 5.92
N ILE A 51 -6.60 5.32 5.46
CA ILE A 51 -6.21 5.29 4.04
C ILE A 51 -6.16 3.87 3.48
N ASP A 52 -6.00 2.86 4.34
CA ASP A 52 -6.00 1.44 3.95
C ASP A 52 -6.40 0.55 5.13
N SER A 53 -6.72 -0.71 4.84
CA SER A 53 -7.03 -1.73 5.83
C SER A 53 -6.47 -3.09 5.39
N SER A 54 -5.93 -3.86 6.34
CA SER A 54 -5.35 -5.18 6.06
C SER A 54 -5.73 -6.16 7.16
N ARG A 55 -6.19 -7.36 6.78
CA ARG A 55 -6.49 -8.42 7.73
C ARG A 55 -5.23 -9.22 8.06
N VAL A 56 -5.00 -9.43 9.35
CA VAL A 56 -3.90 -10.28 9.82
C VAL A 56 -4.21 -11.74 9.50
N THR A 57 -3.35 -12.37 8.71
CA THR A 57 -3.46 -13.77 8.30
C THR A 57 -2.16 -14.50 8.64
N HIS A 58 -2.22 -15.56 9.47
CA HIS A 58 -1.03 -16.25 9.99
C HIS A 58 0.00 -15.29 10.62
N GLY A 59 -0.49 -14.34 11.42
CA GLY A 59 0.37 -13.32 12.05
C GLY A 59 1.05 -12.37 11.06
N LYS A 60 0.53 -12.20 9.83
CA LYS A 60 1.09 -11.27 8.84
C LYS A 60 0.04 -10.29 8.37
N PHE A 61 0.45 -9.05 8.13
CA PHE A 61 -0.37 -8.03 7.49
C PHE A 61 0.41 -7.36 6.36
N ASN A 62 -0.31 -6.85 5.37
CA ASN A 62 0.25 -6.13 4.24
C ASN A 62 -0.72 -5.04 3.78
N PHE A 63 -0.25 -3.79 3.78
CA PHE A 63 -0.92 -2.65 3.19
C PHE A 63 -0.24 -2.31 1.86
N ASN A 64 -1.02 -2.06 0.82
CA ASN A 64 -0.51 -1.72 -0.49
C ASN A 64 -1.43 -0.73 -1.19
N GLY A 65 -0.87 0.38 -1.64
CA GLY A 65 -1.65 1.41 -2.32
C GLY A 65 -0.76 2.38 -3.08
N VAL A 66 -1.42 3.34 -3.73
CA VAL A 66 -0.76 4.45 -4.43
C VAL A 66 -0.89 5.68 -3.55
N MET A 67 0.20 6.44 -3.41
CA MET A 67 0.20 7.72 -2.73
C MET A 67 0.95 8.75 -3.58
N ASP A 68 0.49 9.99 -3.59
CA ASP A 68 1.08 11.08 -4.38
C ASP A 68 2.26 11.80 -3.67
N SER A 69 2.50 11.45 -2.41
CA SER A 69 3.49 12.11 -1.55
C SER A 69 3.89 11.24 -0.36
N VAL A 70 5.08 11.50 0.18
CA VAL A 70 5.59 10.83 1.38
C VAL A 70 4.98 11.49 2.63
N MET A 71 4.41 10.68 3.52
CA MET A 71 3.84 11.17 4.79
C MET A 71 3.97 10.14 5.92
N MET A 72 3.75 10.59 7.15
CA MET A 72 3.69 9.73 8.33
C MET A 72 2.31 9.05 8.41
N ALA A 73 2.31 7.71 8.48
CA ALA A 73 1.13 6.89 8.71
C ALA A 73 1.32 6.03 9.96
N ASN A 74 0.20 5.65 10.57
CA ASN A 74 0.16 4.90 11.83
C ASN A 74 -0.76 3.68 11.65
N VAL A 75 -0.37 2.54 12.24
CA VAL A 75 -1.15 1.31 12.20
C VAL A 75 -2.01 1.21 13.45
N PHE A 76 -3.33 1.06 13.28
CA PHE A 76 -4.30 0.90 14.35
C PHE A 76 -4.90 -0.51 14.33
N VAL A 77 -5.21 -1.01 15.53
CA VAL A 77 -6.02 -2.20 15.76
C VAL A 77 -7.39 -1.73 16.25
N ASP A 78 -8.46 -2.31 15.72
CA ASP A 78 -9.83 -2.17 16.24
C ASP A 78 -10.30 -3.51 16.88
#